data_AF-A0A2J8T9J3-F1
#
_entry.id   AF-A0A2J8T9J3-F1
#
_cell.length_a   1.000
_cell.length_b   1.000
_cell.length_c   1.000
_cell.angle_alpha   90.00
_cell.angle_beta   90.00
_cell.angle_gamma   90.00
#
_symmetry.space_group_name_H-M   'P 1'
#
loop_
_entity.id
_entity.type
_entity.pdbx_description
1 polymer ?
#
loop_
_entity_poly.entity_id
_entity_poly.type
_entity_poly.pdbx_seq_one_letter_code
_entity_poly.pdbx_strand_id
1 'polypeptide(L)'
;SDKIRTVQDALESLVARESVQGYTTKTKQEVEISRRVTLEKLPPVLVLHLKRFVYEKTGGCQKLIKNIEYPVDLEISKVVYHHGNSATGGHYTTDVFQIGLNGWLRIDD
;
A
#
# COMPACT_ATOMS: atom_id res chain seq x y z
N SER A 1 3.27 15.22 0.85
CA SER A 1 3.63 14.65 -0.46
C SER A 1 2.78 15.31 -1.52
N ASP A 2 3.38 16.12 -2.40
CA ASP A 2 2.65 16.89 -3.41
C ASP A 2 2.03 15.99 -4.49
N LYS A 3 2.54 14.76 -4.62
CA LYS A 3 2.12 13.78 -5.62
C LYS A 3 0.76 13.12 -5.35
N ILE A 4 0.28 13.11 -4.11
CA ILE A 4 -0.98 12.41 -3.74
C ILE A 4 -2.18 13.32 -3.95
N ARG A 5 -3.01 13.13 -4.98
CA ARG A 5 -4.23 13.93 -5.21
C ARG A 5 -5.52 13.14 -5.07
N THR A 6 -5.45 11.82 -5.17
CA THR A 6 -6.60 10.91 -5.03
C THR A 6 -6.42 9.94 -3.85
N VAL A 7 -7.49 9.26 -3.45
CA VAL A 7 -7.42 8.12 -2.52
C VAL A 7 -6.59 6.97 -3.10
N GLN A 8 -6.66 6.75 -4.41
CA GLN A 8 -5.86 5.76 -5.13
C GLN A 8 -4.37 6.05 -4.99
N ASP A 9 -3.93 7.29 -5.26
CA ASP A 9 -2.53 7.69 -5.10
C ASP A 9 -2.05 7.47 -3.66
N ALA A 10 -2.93 7.71 -2.68
CA ALA A 10 -2.62 7.53 -1.28
C ALA A 10 -2.45 6.05 -0.92
N LEU A 11 -3.32 5.18 -1.44
CA LEU A 11 -3.23 3.73 -1.25
C LEU A 11 -1.99 3.16 -1.95
N GLU A 12 -1.69 3.57 -3.18
CA GLU A 12 -0.48 3.18 -3.91
C GLU A 12 0.79 3.59 -3.16
N SER A 13 0.81 4.83 -2.64
CA SER A 13 1.92 5.31 -1.82
C SER A 13 2.04 4.56 -0.49
N LEU A 14 0.94 4.08 0.08
CA LEU A 14 0.94 3.32 1.33
C LEU A 14 1.50 1.90 1.15
N VAL A 15 1.23 1.26 0.00
CA VAL A 15 1.68 -0.11 -0.31
C VAL A 15 3.01 -0.17 -1.04
N ALA A 16 3.62 0.98 -1.31
CA ALA A 16 4.94 1.08 -1.92
C ALA A 16 6.01 0.45 -1.00
N ARG A 17 7.04 -0.14 -1.62
CA ARG A 17 8.20 -0.66 -0.89
C ARG A 17 9.03 0.52 -0.38
N GLU A 18 9.27 0.58 0.91
CA GLU A 18 10.16 1.56 1.54
C GLU A 18 11.48 0.89 1.95
N SER A 19 12.61 1.57 1.71
CA SER A 19 13.89 1.17 2.28
C SER A 19 14.00 1.73 3.70
N VAL A 20 14.48 0.90 4.61
CA VAL A 20 14.63 1.25 6.02
C VAL A 20 16.08 1.02 6.41
N GLN A 21 16.71 2.10 6.87
CA GLN A 21 18.10 2.13 7.32
C GLN A 21 18.18 1.92 8.85
N GLY A 22 19.40 1.67 9.35
CA GLY A 22 19.66 1.55 10.79
C GLY A 22 19.45 0.14 11.36
N TYR A 23 19.30 -0.88 10.51
CA TYR A 23 19.28 -2.27 10.94
C TYR A 23 20.69 -2.85 10.86
N THR A 24 21.08 -3.58 11.91
CA THR A 24 22.36 -4.28 11.96
C THR A 24 22.14 -5.78 12.13
N THR A 25 22.96 -6.57 11.43
CA THR A 25 22.97 -8.03 11.58
C THR A 25 23.64 -8.43 12.90
N LYS A 26 23.55 -9.72 13.26
CA LYS A 26 24.26 -10.30 14.42
C LYS A 26 25.78 -10.08 14.35
N THR A 27 26.34 -9.85 13.15
CA THR A 27 27.75 -9.55 12.92
C THR A 27 28.07 -8.05 12.95
N LYS A 28 27.12 -7.19 13.36
CA LYS A 28 27.23 -5.72 13.40
C LYS A 28 27.43 -5.06 12.04
N GLN A 29 27.08 -5.73 10.94
CA GLN A 29 27.05 -5.10 9.63
C GLN A 29 25.74 -4.35 9.46
N GLU A 30 25.83 -3.11 9.00
CA GLU A 30 24.66 -2.32 8.64
C GLU A 30 24.06 -2.88 7.34
N VAL A 31 22.75 -3.12 7.36
CA VAL A 31 22.01 -3.68 6.23
C VAL A 31 20.84 -2.79 5.88
N GLU A 32 20.66 -2.56 4.59
CA GLU A 32 19.44 -1.98 4.06
C GLU A 32 18.37 -3.06 4.03
N ILE A 33 17.29 -2.86 4.77
CA ILE A 33 16.11 -3.72 4.68
C ILE A 33 15.00 -2.98 3.96
N SER A 34 14.07 -3.73 3.40
CA SER A 34 12.89 -3.14 2.79
C SER A 34 11.63 -3.59 3.50
N ARG A 35 10.70 -2.67 3.70
CA ARG A 35 9.38 -2.93 4.25
C ARG A 35 8.32 -2.64 3.19
N ARG A 36 7.22 -3.40 3.23
CA ARG A 36 6.05 -3.18 2.38
C ARG A 36 4.80 -3.51 3.18
N VAL A 37 3.73 -2.74 2.96
CA VAL A 37 2.40 -3.02 3.50
C VAL A 37 1.53 -3.57 2.37
N THR A 38 0.79 -4.64 2.65
CA THR A 38 -0.12 -5.28 1.68
C THR A 38 -1.45 -5.57 2.35
N LEU A 39 -2.52 -5.62 1.54
CA LEU A 39 -3.82 -6.16 1.94
C LEU A 39 -3.89 -7.60 1.43
N GLU A 40 -3.92 -8.58 2.33
CA GLU A 40 -4.04 -10.00 1.95
C GLU A 40 -5.44 -10.33 1.43
N LYS A 41 -6.46 -9.69 2.01
CA LYS A 41 -7.86 -9.83 1.61
C LYS A 41 -8.59 -8.50 1.80
N LEU A 42 -9.44 -8.15 0.83
CA LEU A 42 -10.30 -7.00 0.95
C LEU A 42 -11.47 -7.31 1.90
N PRO A 43 -11.70 -6.50 2.95
CA PRO A 43 -12.88 -6.66 3.78
C PRO A 43 -14.15 -6.28 2.98
N PRO A 44 -15.33 -6.87 3.29
CA PRO A 44 -16.59 -6.48 2.67
C PRO A 44 -16.94 -4.99 2.86
N VAL A 45 -16.41 -4.38 3.92
CA VAL A 45 -16.50 -2.95 4.20
C VAL A 45 -15.11 -2.43 4.51
N LEU A 46 -14.59 -1.54 3.67
CA LEU A 46 -13.30 -0.89 3.83
C LEU A 46 -13.49 0.53 4.38
N VAL A 47 -12.98 0.80 5.58
CA VAL A 47 -13.02 2.12 6.20
C VAL A 47 -11.68 2.82 6.03
N LEU A 48 -11.66 3.97 5.36
CA LEU A 48 -10.45 4.74 5.10
C LEU A 48 -10.42 6.02 5.95
N HIS A 49 -9.45 6.12 6.85
CA HIS A 49 -9.21 7.32 7.65
C HIS A 49 -8.16 8.21 6.97
N LEU A 50 -8.58 9.36 6.44
CA LEU A 50 -7.65 10.34 5.88
C LEU A 50 -6.90 11.05 7.02
N LYS A 51 -5.58 10.79 7.12
CA LYS A 51 -4.69 11.41 8.11
C LYS A 51 -4.39 12.88 7.75
N ARG A 52 -5.38 13.75 7.92
CA ARG A 52 -5.31 15.18 7.55
C ARG A 52 -4.67 16.05 8.63
N PHE A 53 -3.55 15.61 9.18
CA PHE A 53 -2.80 16.35 10.19
C PHE A 53 -1.30 16.18 10.01
N VAL A 54 -0.57 17.27 10.17
CA VAL A 54 0.89 17.32 10.11
C VAL A 54 1.40 17.98 11.38
N TYR A 55 2.51 17.47 11.91
CA TYR A 55 3.17 18.09 13.04
C TYR A 55 4.35 18.91 12.54
N GLU A 56 4.34 20.21 12.84
CA GLU A 56 5.44 21.12 12.53
C GLU A 56 6.17 21.50 13.82
N LYS A 57 7.51 21.46 13.80
CA LYS A 57 8.35 21.69 14.99
C LYS A 57 8.10 23.05 15.65
N THR A 58 7.70 24.05 14.87
CA THR A 58 7.47 25.44 15.31
C THR A 58 6.01 25.75 15.62
N GLY A 59 5.07 24.99 15.04
CA GLY A 59 3.64 25.32 15.05
C GLY A 59 2.71 24.23 15.58
N GLY A 60 3.25 23.12 16.08
CA GLY A 60 2.46 22.02 16.65
C GLY A 60 1.68 21.23 15.59
N CYS A 61 0.57 20.61 16.01
CA CYS A 61 -0.29 19.83 15.13
C CYS A 61 -1.21 20.74 14.32
N GLN A 62 -1.04 20.74 13.00
CA GLN A 62 -1.83 21.55 12.07
C GLN A 62 -2.72 20.67 11.19
N LYS A 63 -3.92 21.17 10.86
CA LYS A 63 -4.83 20.51 9.92
C LYS A 63 -4.29 20.62 8.50
N LEU A 64 -4.24 19.50 7.79
CA LEU A 64 -3.83 19.46 6.39
C LEU A 64 -5.01 19.82 5.47
N ILE A 65 -5.00 21.05 4.94
CA ILE A 65 -6.01 21.57 4.01
C ILE A 65 -5.61 21.23 2.57
N LYS A 66 -5.42 19.93 2.30
CA LYS A 66 -5.19 19.42 0.96
C LYS A 66 -6.49 18.84 0.41
N ASN A 67 -6.84 19.20 -0.82
CA ASN A 67 -7.94 18.59 -1.55
C ASN A 67 -7.50 17.21 -2.01
N ILE A 68 -8.28 16.19 -1.65
CA ILE A 68 -8.07 14.81 -2.06
C ILE A 68 -9.37 14.35 -2.71
N GLU A 69 -9.27 13.92 -3.96
CA GLU A 69 -10.39 13.37 -4.72
C GLU A 69 -10.66 11.92 -4.28
N TYR A 70 -11.93 11.60 -4.11
CA TYR A 70 -12.41 10.26 -3.76
C TYR A 70 -13.59 9.95 -4.68
N PRO A 71 -13.36 9.22 -5.79
CA PRO A 71 -14.45 8.84 -6.69
C PRO A 71 -15.44 7.91 -6.01
N VAL A 72 -16.67 7.85 -6.55
CA VAL A 72 -17.72 6.93 -6.07
C VAL A 72 -17.25 5.48 -6.17
N ASP A 73 -16.59 5.14 -7.26
CA ASP A 73 -16.00 3.83 -7.50
C ASP A 73 -14.49 3.88 -7.24
N LEU A 74 -14.02 3.04 -6.32
CA LEU A 74 -12.61 2.89 -5.98
C LEU A 74 -12.08 1.57 -6.53
N GLU A 75 -11.24 1.65 -7.56
CA GLU A 75 -10.52 0.49 -8.10
C GLU A 75 -9.23 0.23 -7.31
N ILE A 76 -9.01 -1.02 -6.90
CA ILE A 76 -7.79 -1.48 -6.21
C ILE A 76 -7.12 -2.53 -7.10
N SER A 77 -6.19 -2.09 -7.95
CA SER A 77 -5.69 -2.83 -9.12
C SER A 77 -4.53 -3.81 -8.85
N LYS A 78 -4.05 -3.95 -7.61
CA LYS A 78 -2.92 -4.83 -7.26
C LYS A 78 -3.17 -5.57 -5.95
N VAL A 79 -3.95 -6.64 -6.02
CA VAL A 79 -4.13 -7.58 -4.89
C VAL A 79 -3.30 -8.83 -5.21
N VAL A 80 -2.31 -9.11 -4.38
CA VAL A 80 -1.53 -10.36 -4.44
C VAL A 80 -2.13 -11.30 -3.41
N TYR A 81 -2.67 -12.43 -3.87
CA TYR A 81 -3.21 -13.48 -3.01
C TYR A 81 -2.10 -14.48 -2.70
N HIS A 82 -1.97 -14.85 -1.43
CA HIS A 82 -1.11 -15.95 -1.00
C HIS A 82 -2.00 -17.09 -0.49
N HIS A 83 -2.02 -18.19 -1.21
CA HIS A 83 -2.71 -19.41 -0.79
C HIS A 83 -1.71 -20.31 -0.06
N GLY A 84 -1.65 -20.18 1.27
CA GLY A 84 -0.81 -21.05 2.11
C GLY A 84 -1.09 -20.87 3.60
N ASN A 85 -1.16 -21.99 4.33
CA ASN A 85 -1.34 -22.00 5.79
C ASN A 85 -0.03 -21.70 6.57
N SER A 86 1.08 -21.43 5.88
CA SER A 86 2.41 -21.13 6.47
C SER A 86 3.14 -20.05 5.67
N ALA A 87 3.94 -19.23 6.34
CA ALA A 87 4.81 -18.22 5.74
C ALA A 87 6.03 -18.82 4.99
N THR A 88 6.26 -20.14 5.09
CA THR A 88 7.39 -20.85 4.46
C THR A 88 7.00 -21.65 3.22
N GLY A 89 5.73 -21.66 2.83
CA GLY A 89 5.25 -22.34 1.63
C GLY A 89 3.81 -21.97 1.29
N GLY A 90 3.60 -21.48 0.08
CA GLY A 90 2.30 -21.15 -0.47
C GLY A 90 2.40 -20.77 -1.95
N HIS A 91 1.23 -20.72 -2.59
CA HIS A 91 1.04 -20.46 -4.00
C HIS A 91 0.60 -19.01 -4.19
N TYR A 92 1.28 -18.25 -5.05
CA TYR A 92 0.88 -16.89 -5.35
C TYR A 92 -0.10 -16.91 -6.52
N THR A 93 -1.16 -16.12 -6.40
CA THR A 93 -2.04 -15.83 -7.52
C THR A 93 -2.30 -14.34 -7.51
N THR A 94 -2.34 -13.73 -8.70
CA THR A 94 -2.67 -12.32 -8.86
C THR A 94 -3.78 -12.18 -9.88
N ASP A 95 -4.79 -11.39 -9.55
CA ASP A 95 -5.82 -10.97 -10.49
C ASP A 95 -5.50 -9.54 -10.94
N VAL A 96 -5.43 -9.30 -12.25
CA VAL A 96 -5.15 -8.00 -12.87
C VAL A 96 -6.34 -7.62 -13.75
N PHE A 97 -6.99 -6.49 -13.48
CA PHE A 97 -8.04 -5.99 -14.38
C PHE A 97 -7.40 -5.29 -15.58
N GLN A 98 -7.64 -5.80 -16.79
CA GLN A 98 -7.08 -5.25 -18.01
C GLN A 98 -8.14 -4.43 -18.75
N ILE A 99 -8.00 -3.11 -18.69
CA ILE A 99 -8.94 -2.14 -19.28
C ILE A 99 -9.17 -2.39 -20.78
N GLY A 100 -8.13 -2.76 -21.53
CA GLY A 100 -8.23 -3.06 -22.97
C GLY A 100 -9.02 -4.33 -23.32
N LEU A 101 -9.22 -5.24 -22.35
CA LEU A 101 -9.99 -6.47 -22.51
C LEU A 101 -11.35 -6.38 -21.80
N ASN A 102 -11.60 -5.30 -21.05
CA ASN A 102 -12.74 -5.15 -20.14
C ASN A 102 -12.96 -6.43 -19.28
N GLY A 103 -11.88 -6.99 -18.76
CA GLY A 103 -11.91 -8.30 -18.09
C GLY A 103 -10.78 -8.49 -17.10
N TRP A 104 -11.00 -9.41 -16.15
CA TRP A 104 -10.02 -9.81 -15.16
C TRP A 104 -9.11 -10.90 -15.73
N LEU A 105 -7.80 -10.69 -15.65
CA LEU A 105 -6.79 -11.67 -15.97
C LEU A 105 -6.31 -12.31 -14.68
N ARG A 106 -6.47 -13.64 -14.55
CA ARG A 106 -5.86 -14.40 -13.47
C ARG A 106 -4.49 -14.89 -13.91
N ILE A 107 -3.47 -14.54 -13.15
CA ILE A 107 -2.10 -15.03 -13.32
C ILE A 107 -1.82 -15.92 -12.12
N ASP A 108 -1.39 -17.14 -12.43
CA ASP A 108 -1.22 -18.27 -11.54
C ASP A 108 0.17 -18.83 -11.87
N ASP A 109 1.14 -18.61 -10.98
CA ASP A 109 2.57 -18.90 -11.15
C ASP A 109 3.02 -20.24 -10.56
#